data_AF-B8BBM1-F1
#
_entry.id   AF-B8BBM1-F1
#
_cell.length_a   1.000
_cell.length_b   1.000
_cell.length_c   1.000
_cell.angle_alpha   90.00
_cell.angle_beta   90.00
_cell.angle_gamma   90.00
#
_symmetry.space_group_name_H-M   'P 1'
#
loop_
_entity.id
_entity.type
_entity.pdbx_description
1 polymer ?
#
loop_
_entity_poly.entity_id
_entity_poly.type
_entity_poly.pdbx_seq_one_letter_code
_entity_poly.pdbx_strand_id
1 'polypeptide(L)'
;MFDWNLKQEITALAAIRERNGINAGSKLRIVVADADAYVAVVDEKVMVKIGTRYDVGNAVPSDFHQTVHGKDYCVWEKGSLRVPAGRHL
;
A
#
# COMPACT_ATOMS: atom_id res chain seq x y z
N MET A 1 5.18 -23.17 -17.04
CA MET A 1 5.21 -21.85 -17.72
C MET A 1 4.28 -20.93 -16.94
N PHE A 2 4.63 -19.67 -16.70
CA PHE A 2 3.76 -18.72 -15.98
C PHE A 2 2.98 -17.91 -17.01
N ASP A 3 1.73 -18.29 -17.26
CA ASP A 3 0.99 -17.92 -18.49
C ASP A 3 -0.01 -16.77 -18.32
N TRP A 4 -0.16 -16.21 -17.13
CA TRP A 4 -1.22 -15.23 -16.83
C TRP A 4 -0.83 -13.76 -17.05
N ASN A 5 0.38 -13.50 -17.57
CA ASN A 5 0.95 -12.16 -17.73
C ASN A 5 1.04 -11.31 -16.43
N LEU A 6 0.84 -11.93 -15.26
CA LEU A 6 0.87 -11.25 -13.94
C LEU A 6 2.27 -11.10 -13.34
N LYS A 7 3.31 -11.58 -14.04
CA LYS A 7 4.67 -11.65 -13.49
C LYS A 7 5.16 -10.29 -12.99
N GLN A 8 4.95 -9.22 -13.77
CA GLN A 8 5.41 -7.89 -13.41
C GLN A 8 4.68 -7.33 -12.18
N GLU A 9 3.36 -7.49 -12.11
CA GLU A 9 2.54 -7.05 -10.97
C GLU A 9 2.93 -7.79 -9.68
N ILE A 10 3.05 -9.12 -9.75
CA ILE A 10 3.45 -9.94 -8.59
C ILE A 10 4.85 -9.57 -8.12
N THR A 11 5.81 -9.40 -9.04
CA THR A 11 7.17 -8.97 -8.69
C THR A 11 7.17 -7.59 -8.01
N ALA A 12 6.36 -6.65 -8.48
CA ALA A 12 6.28 -5.32 -7.88
C ALA A 12 5.67 -5.36 -6.46
N LEU A 13 4.62 -6.16 -6.25
CA LEU A 13 4.02 -6.38 -4.93
C LEU A 13 5.00 -7.06 -3.95
N ALA A 14 5.74 -8.06 -4.42
CA ALA A 14 6.78 -8.72 -3.62
C ALA A 14 7.89 -7.73 -3.21
N ALA A 15 8.33 -6.88 -4.13
CA ALA A 15 9.32 -5.85 -3.83
C ALA A 15 8.80 -4.80 -2.82
N ILE A 16 7.50 -4.48 -2.81
CA ILE A 16 6.89 -3.59 -1.80
C ILE A 16 6.95 -4.24 -0.43
N ARG A 17 6.54 -5.51 -0.36
CA ARG A 17 6.57 -6.30 0.89
C ARG A 17 7.99 -6.34 1.46
N GLU A 18 8.98 -6.65 0.64
CA GLU A 18 10.37 -6.78 1.03
C GLU A 18 10.94 -5.47 1.56
N ARG A 19 10.86 -4.37 0.78
CA ARG A 19 11.47 -3.10 1.19
C ARG A 19 10.83 -2.43 2.41
N ASN A 20 9.57 -2.75 2.71
CA ASN A 20 8.90 -2.27 3.92
C ASN A 20 9.13 -3.18 5.15
N GLY A 21 9.79 -4.32 4.96
CA GLY A 21 10.03 -5.31 6.01
C GLY A 21 8.77 -6.04 6.45
N ILE A 22 7.74 -6.12 5.59
CA ILE A 22 6.49 -6.80 5.92
C ILE A 22 6.75 -8.30 6.02
N ASN A 23 6.37 -8.87 7.15
CA ASN A 23 6.59 -10.27 7.49
C ASN A 23 5.32 -10.89 8.11
N ALA A 24 5.41 -12.12 8.61
CA ALA A 24 4.25 -12.84 9.15
C ALA A 24 3.73 -12.25 10.48
N GLY A 25 4.55 -11.49 11.22
CA GLY A 25 4.18 -10.81 12.46
C GLY A 25 3.76 -9.35 12.28
N SER A 26 3.71 -8.85 11.03
CA SER A 26 3.30 -7.47 10.75
C SER A 26 1.86 -7.21 11.22
N LYS A 27 1.64 -6.04 11.80
CA LYS A 27 0.33 -5.62 12.30
C LYS A 27 -0.55 -5.20 11.13
N LEU A 28 -1.80 -5.64 11.16
CA LEU A 28 -2.82 -5.28 10.18
C LEU A 28 -3.89 -4.42 10.85
N ARG A 29 -4.22 -3.29 10.25
CA ARG A 29 -5.35 -2.43 10.64
C ARG A 29 -6.31 -2.29 9.46
N ILE A 30 -7.54 -2.75 9.65
CA ILE A 30 -8.62 -2.62 8.66
C ILE A 30 -9.22 -1.22 8.76
N VAL A 31 -9.38 -0.53 7.62
CA VAL A 31 -9.95 0.82 7.52
C VAL A 31 -11.33 0.78 6.89
N VAL A 32 -11.53 -0.03 5.84
CA VAL A 32 -12.81 -0.23 5.15
C VAL A 32 -13.00 -1.72 4.90
N ALA A 33 -14.23 -2.21 5.10
CA ALA A 33 -14.62 -3.59 4.83
C ALA A 33 -16.07 -3.64 4.32
N ASP A 34 -16.24 -3.14 3.10
CA ASP A 34 -17.52 -3.12 2.38
C ASP A 34 -17.54 -4.17 1.25
N ALA A 35 -18.70 -4.40 0.65
CA ALA A 35 -18.88 -5.38 -0.43
C ALA A 35 -18.02 -5.11 -1.68
N ASP A 36 -17.72 -3.84 -1.96
CA ASP A 36 -17.00 -3.35 -3.14
C ASP A 36 -15.62 -2.74 -2.80
N ALA A 37 -15.20 -2.76 -1.51
CA ALA A 37 -13.93 -2.22 -1.06
C ALA A 37 -13.42 -2.88 0.24
N TYR A 38 -12.18 -3.35 0.22
CA TYR A 38 -11.42 -3.68 1.42
C TYR A 38 -10.13 -2.88 1.45
N VAL A 39 -9.93 -2.12 2.53
CA VAL A 39 -8.79 -1.23 2.70
C VAL A 39 -8.11 -1.54 4.02
N ALA A 40 -6.82 -1.82 3.98
CA ALA A 40 -6.05 -2.09 5.19
C ALA A 40 -4.66 -1.46 5.15
N VAL A 41 -4.13 -1.19 6.34
CA VAL A 41 -2.79 -0.67 6.57
C VAL A 41 -1.96 -1.74 7.27
N VAL A 42 -0.76 -2.00 6.75
CA VAL A 42 0.20 -2.97 7.26
C VAL A 42 1.38 -2.22 7.87
N ASP A 43 1.68 -2.50 9.15
CA ASP A 43 2.75 -1.88 9.94
C ASP A 43 2.77 -0.34 9.91
N GLU A 44 1.64 0.31 9.62
CA GLU A 44 1.56 1.76 9.37
C GLU A 44 2.53 2.25 8.27
N LYS A 45 2.96 1.36 7.37
CA LYS A 45 3.91 1.63 6.28
C LYS A 45 3.33 1.46 4.90
N VAL A 46 2.45 0.47 4.73
CA VAL A 46 1.84 0.13 3.43
C VAL A 46 0.34 0.11 3.57
N MET A 47 -0.36 0.78 2.67
CA MET A 47 -1.82 0.76 2.57
C MET A 47 -2.21 0.01 1.30
N VAL A 48 -3.20 -0.87 1.39
CA VAL A 48 -3.69 -1.67 0.25
C VAL A 48 -5.19 -1.51 0.15
N LYS A 49 -5.68 -1.31 -1.08
CA LYS A 49 -7.10 -1.42 -1.45
C LYS A 49 -7.28 -2.59 -2.41
N ILE A 50 -8.32 -3.38 -2.18
CA ILE A 50 -8.89 -4.30 -3.17
C ILE A 50 -10.40 -4.04 -3.32
N GLY A 51 -10.96 -4.34 -4.48
CA GLY A 51 -12.37 -4.13 -4.81
C GLY A 51 -12.60 -3.08 -5.90
N THR A 52 -13.78 -3.15 -6.51
CA THR A 52 -14.16 -2.36 -7.70
C THR A 52 -14.33 -0.88 -7.40
N ARG A 53 -14.56 -0.49 -6.13
CA ARG A 53 -14.66 0.91 -5.73
C ARG A 53 -13.33 1.62 -6.00
N TYR A 54 -13.31 2.56 -6.93
CA TYR A 54 -12.10 3.34 -7.25
C TYR A 54 -11.85 4.46 -6.24
N ASP A 55 -12.93 5.13 -5.81
CA ASP A 55 -12.85 6.22 -4.86
C ASP A 55 -12.71 5.70 -3.43
N VAL A 56 -11.51 5.84 -2.87
CA VAL A 56 -11.23 5.69 -1.44
C VAL A 56 -11.11 7.04 -0.72
N GLY A 57 -11.40 8.15 -1.42
CA GLY A 57 -11.57 9.50 -0.87
C GLY A 57 -10.52 9.92 0.16
N ASN A 58 -11.00 10.55 1.25
CA ASN A 58 -10.19 10.98 2.40
C ASN A 58 -9.65 9.82 3.25
N ALA A 59 -9.86 8.55 2.88
CA ALA A 59 -9.37 7.43 3.67
C ALA A 59 -7.85 7.26 3.56
N VAL A 60 -7.26 7.70 2.44
CA VAL A 60 -5.80 7.67 2.24
C VAL A 60 -5.18 8.92 2.86
N PRO A 61 -4.37 8.78 3.92
CA PRO A 61 -3.71 9.94 4.53
C PRO A 61 -2.65 10.54 3.59
N SER A 62 -2.37 11.84 3.73
CA SER A 62 -1.49 12.58 2.81
C SER A 62 -0.03 12.12 2.80
N ASP A 63 0.40 11.39 3.82
CA ASP A 63 1.74 10.81 3.89
C ASP A 63 1.86 9.49 3.12
N PHE A 64 0.77 8.92 2.61
CA PHE A 64 0.77 7.75 1.75
C PHE A 64 0.78 8.14 0.27
N HIS A 65 1.72 7.58 -0.49
CA HIS A 65 1.93 7.85 -1.90
C HIS A 65 1.68 6.60 -2.72
N GLN A 66 0.92 6.74 -3.81
CA GLN A 66 0.56 5.61 -4.68
C GLN A 66 1.82 5.01 -5.31
N THR A 67 1.91 3.68 -5.30
CA THR A 67 3.09 2.94 -5.73
C THR A 67 2.78 2.05 -6.94
N VAL A 68 1.79 1.18 -6.79
CA VAL A 68 1.36 0.24 -7.84
C VAL A 68 -0.15 0.10 -7.81
N HIS A 69 -0.74 -0.12 -8.97
CA HIS A 69 -2.17 -0.37 -9.12
C HIS A 69 -2.41 -1.27 -10.33
N GLY A 70 -3.57 -1.89 -10.35
CA GLY A 70 -4.03 -2.70 -11.47
C GLY A 70 -5.53 -2.90 -11.37
N LYS A 71 -6.04 -3.97 -12.00
CA LYS A 71 -7.47 -4.25 -11.98
C LYS A 71 -7.95 -4.50 -10.55
N ASP A 72 -8.83 -3.64 -10.06
CA ASP A 72 -9.47 -3.73 -8.75
C ASP A 72 -8.51 -3.71 -7.54
N TYR A 73 -7.26 -3.23 -7.69
CA TYR A 73 -6.36 -3.04 -6.56
C TYR A 73 -5.47 -1.79 -6.69
N CYS A 74 -5.06 -1.26 -5.54
CA CYS A 74 -4.07 -0.18 -5.45
C CYS A 74 -3.28 -0.28 -4.15
N VAL A 75 -1.99 0.08 -4.19
CA VAL A 75 -1.08 0.06 -3.04
C VAL A 75 -0.41 1.42 -2.91
N TRP A 76 -0.32 1.90 -1.68
CA TRP A 76 0.39 3.11 -1.30
C TRP A 76 1.46 2.79 -0.27
N GLU A 77 2.57 3.51 -0.32
CA GLU A 77 3.63 3.48 0.68
C GLU A 77 3.67 4.79 1.44
N LYS A 78 3.86 4.71 2.74
CA LYS A 78 4.10 5.88 3.58
C LYS A 78 5.45 6.50 3.21
N GLY A 79 5.44 7.76 2.83
CA GLY A 79 6.66 8.52 2.58
C GLY A 79 7.47 8.63 3.87
N SER A 80 8.78 8.42 3.78
CA SER A 80 9.67 8.70 4.90
C SER A 80 9.54 10.18 5.26
N LEU A 81 9.25 10.50 6.52
CA LEU A 81 9.44 11.85 7.05
C LEU A 81 10.92 12.21 6.89
N ARG A 82 11.28 12.87 5.78
CA ARG A 82 12.52 13.61 5.73
C ARG A 82 12.31 14.80 6.66
N VAL A 83 12.75 14.69 7.92
CA VAL A 83 13.08 15.89 8.69
C VAL A 83 14.09 16.64 7.83
N PRO A 84 13.79 17.88 7.36
CA PRO A 84 14.78 18.64 6.62
C PRO A 84 16.01 18.78 7.51
N ALA A 85 17.17 18.34 7.02
CA ALA A 85 18.43 18.58 7.69
C ALA A 85 18.63 20.10 7.78
N GLY A 86 18.35 20.69 8.93
CA GLY A 86 18.54 22.13 9.13
C GLY A 86 17.45 22.79 9.98
N ARG A 87 17.45 22.52 11.28
CA ARG A 87 17.16 23.55 12.28
C ARG A 87 17.82 23.18 13.60
N HIS A 88 19.12 23.37 13.65
CA HIS A 88 19.77 23.71 14.91
C HIS A 88 19.42 25.17 15.19
N LEU A 89 18.71 25.40 16.31
CA LEU A 89 18.74 26.68 17.02
C LEU A 89 20.04 26.74 17.82
#